data_AF-A0A3A6L200-F1
#
_entry.id   AF-A0A3A6L200-F1
#
_cell.length_a   1.000
_cell.length_b   1.000
_cell.length_c   1.000
_cell.angle_alpha   90.00
_cell.angle_beta   90.00
_cell.angle_gamma   90.00
#
_symmetry.space_group_name_H-M   'P 1'
#
loop_
_entity.id
_entity.type
_entity.pdbx_description
1 polymer ?
#
loop_
_entity_poly.entity_id
_entity_poly.type
_entity_poly.pdbx_seq_one_letter_code
_entity_poly.pdbx_strand_id
1 'polypeptide(L)'
;MIYLYFMSLFLLTMYIMYAVRVCGVPWSLSDTYYQLKKRNRPAWLFQIAMIVPAMLLMPVWIECSSENLQCLAFLACGGLMFVGTAPLFKEEFQSKVHYAGTVIAGLATILWVCLSGMWYLPAVAFPIAVVIMLRYRKWLFWAEMAAFACAYVGVLIICIDC
;
A
#
# COMPACT_ATOMS: atom_id res chain seq x y z
N MET A 1 -13.65 14.92 5.41
CA MET A 1 -12.51 14.20 4.80
C MET A 1 -12.38 12.75 5.25
N ILE A 2 -12.77 12.40 6.48
CA ILE A 2 -12.77 10.99 6.96
C ILE A 2 -13.55 9.99 6.06
N TYR A 3 -14.57 10.43 5.33
CA TYR A 3 -15.29 9.57 4.37
C TYR A 3 -14.40 9.11 3.21
N LEU A 4 -13.47 9.94 2.72
CA LEU A 4 -12.50 9.57 1.67
C LEU A 4 -11.53 8.51 2.19
N TYR A 5 -11.10 8.64 3.45
CA TYR A 5 -10.29 7.64 4.14
C TYR A 5 -11.01 6.28 4.17
N PHE A 6 -12.27 6.25 4.64
CA PHE A 6 -13.03 5.00 4.71
C PHE A 6 -13.30 4.39 3.33
N MET A 7 -13.59 5.22 2.32
CA MET A 7 -13.75 4.75 0.94
C MET A 7 -12.45 4.17 0.38
N SER A 8 -11.31 4.83 0.62
CA SER A 8 -9.98 4.33 0.26
C SER A 8 -9.69 2.97 0.90
N LEU A 9 -9.85 2.88 2.23
CA LEU A 9 -9.63 1.66 3.00
C LEU A 9 -10.53 0.53 2.54
N PHE A 10 -11.82 0.82 2.32
CA PHE A 10 -12.80 -0.15 1.86
C PHE A 10 -12.41 -0.73 0.49
N LEU A 11 -12.08 0.13 -0.48
CA LEU A 11 -11.70 -0.31 -1.83
C LEU A 11 -10.43 -1.16 -1.83
N LEU A 12 -9.39 -0.74 -1.10
CA LEU A 12 -8.14 -1.50 -1.02
C LEU A 12 -8.36 -2.85 -0.32
N THR A 13 -9.08 -2.86 0.80
CA THR A 13 -9.35 -4.10 1.56
C THR A 13 -10.20 -5.07 0.75
N MET A 14 -11.25 -4.56 0.08
CA MET A 14 -12.09 -5.37 -0.83
C MET A 14 -11.25 -6.01 -1.94
N TYR A 15 -10.33 -5.26 -2.54
CA TYR A 15 -9.44 -5.79 -3.55
C TYR A 15 -8.49 -6.86 -2.99
N ILE A 16 -7.83 -6.61 -1.85
CA ILE A 16 -6.93 -7.59 -1.22
C ILE A 16 -7.68 -8.88 -0.89
N MET A 17 -8.88 -8.78 -0.30
CA MET A 17 -9.72 -9.94 -0.01
C MET A 17 -10.11 -10.71 -1.28
N TYR A 18 -10.52 -10.00 -2.34
CA TYR A 18 -10.82 -10.61 -3.63
C TYR A 18 -9.60 -11.33 -4.21
N ALA A 19 -8.44 -10.65 -4.25
CA ALA A 19 -7.22 -11.18 -4.81
C ALA A 19 -6.75 -12.42 -4.04
N VAL A 20 -6.77 -12.40 -2.70
CA VAL A 20 -6.41 -13.56 -1.87
C VAL A 20 -7.38 -14.73 -2.08
N ARG A 21 -8.69 -14.47 -2.22
CA ARG A 21 -9.68 -15.54 -2.50
C ARG A 21 -9.49 -16.19 -3.86
N VAL A 22 -9.11 -15.42 -4.89
CA VAL A 22 -8.97 -15.93 -6.26
C VAL A 22 -7.58 -16.52 -6.51
N CYS A 23 -6.54 -15.87 -5.99
CA CYS A 23 -5.15 -16.19 -6.26
C CYS A 23 -4.50 -17.07 -5.18
N GLY A 24 -5.10 -17.16 -4.00
CA GLY A 24 -4.37 -17.52 -2.78
C GLY A 24 -3.47 -16.37 -2.34
N VAL A 25 -2.67 -16.56 -1.29
CA VAL A 25 -1.66 -15.58 -0.87
C VAL A 25 -0.51 -15.57 -1.90
N PRO A 26 -0.35 -14.48 -2.68
CA PRO A 26 0.65 -14.40 -3.75
C PRO A 26 2.06 -14.13 -3.19
N TRP A 27 3.06 -14.01 -4.07
CA TRP A 27 4.39 -13.56 -3.64
C TRP A 27 4.38 -12.10 -3.17
N SER A 28 3.68 -11.24 -3.90
CA SER A 28 3.41 -9.84 -3.58
C SER A 28 2.00 -9.48 -4.06
N LEU A 29 1.45 -8.38 -3.55
CA LEU A 29 0.17 -7.83 -4.00
C LEU A 29 0.26 -7.48 -5.48
N SER A 30 1.39 -6.96 -5.97
CA SER A 30 1.60 -6.70 -7.39
C SER A 30 1.57 -7.96 -8.27
N ASP A 31 2.02 -9.12 -7.76
CA ASP A 31 1.98 -10.38 -8.52
C ASP A 31 0.55 -10.86 -8.81
N THR A 32 -0.45 -10.33 -8.09
CA THR A 32 -1.87 -10.57 -8.38
C THR A 32 -2.26 -10.14 -9.80
N TYR A 33 -1.63 -9.12 -10.39
CA TYR A 33 -1.87 -8.72 -11.78
C TYR A 33 -1.66 -9.90 -12.74
N TYR A 34 -0.51 -10.58 -12.63
CA TYR A 34 -0.19 -11.74 -13.46
C TYR A 34 -1.06 -12.94 -13.13
N GLN A 35 -1.36 -13.15 -11.84
CA GLN A 35 -2.14 -14.27 -11.37
C GLN A 35 -3.63 -14.18 -11.76
N LEU A 36 -4.19 -12.97 -11.81
CA LEU A 36 -5.53 -12.70 -12.33
C LEU A 36 -5.57 -12.96 -13.84
N LYS A 37 -4.57 -12.47 -14.59
CA LYS A 37 -4.44 -12.75 -16.03
C LYS A 37 -4.38 -14.25 -16.33
N LYS A 38 -3.57 -15.01 -15.57
CA LYS A 38 -3.46 -16.47 -15.70
C LYS A 38 -4.78 -17.20 -15.41
N ARG A 39 -5.62 -16.64 -14.55
CA ARG A 39 -6.93 -17.20 -14.15
C ARG A 39 -8.10 -16.63 -14.98
N ASN A 40 -7.82 -15.95 -16.09
CA ASN A 40 -8.82 -15.31 -16.95
C ASN A 40 -9.74 -14.34 -16.19
N ARG A 41 -9.17 -13.58 -15.23
CA ARG A 41 -9.83 -12.53 -14.46
C ARG A 41 -9.28 -11.16 -14.87
N PRO A 42 -10.06 -10.07 -14.70
CA PRO A 42 -9.63 -8.73 -15.11
C PRO A 42 -8.40 -8.26 -14.32
N ALA A 43 -7.23 -8.25 -14.97
CA ALA A 43 -5.97 -7.84 -14.34
C ALA A 43 -5.90 -6.32 -14.05
N TRP A 44 -6.67 -5.51 -14.77
CA TRP A 44 -6.78 -4.06 -14.54
C TRP A 44 -7.32 -3.73 -13.13
N LEU A 45 -7.95 -4.68 -12.44
CA LEU A 45 -8.38 -4.52 -11.05
C LEU A 45 -7.21 -4.13 -10.13
N PHE A 46 -6.01 -4.67 -10.37
CA PHE A 46 -4.80 -4.29 -9.63
C PHE A 46 -4.51 -2.79 -9.77
N GLN A 47 -4.54 -2.29 -10.99
CA GLN A 47 -4.22 -0.89 -11.29
C GLN A 47 -5.19 0.05 -10.58
N ILE A 48 -6.49 -0.24 -10.68
CA ILE A 48 -7.53 0.56 -10.01
C ILE A 48 -7.38 0.49 -8.49
N ALA A 49 -7.05 -0.69 -7.94
CA ALA A 49 -6.87 -0.86 -6.50
C ALA A 49 -5.63 -0.15 -5.93
N MET A 50 -4.60 0.11 -6.74
CA MET A 50 -3.47 0.93 -6.31
C MET A 50 -3.75 2.41 -6.50
N ILE A 51 -4.33 2.81 -7.64
CA ILE A 51 -4.50 4.22 -8.01
C ILE A 51 -5.66 4.86 -7.24
N VAL A 52 -6.85 4.26 -7.24
CA VAL A 52 -8.06 4.91 -6.70
C VAL A 52 -7.97 5.07 -5.17
N PRO A 53 -7.62 4.04 -4.38
CA PRO A 53 -7.39 4.22 -2.95
C PRO A 53 -6.30 5.26 -2.64
N ALA A 54 -5.20 5.30 -3.40
CA ALA A 54 -4.16 6.31 -3.22
C ALA A 54 -4.67 7.73 -3.48
N MET A 55 -5.42 7.96 -4.57
CA MET A 55 -6.01 9.27 -4.88
C MET A 55 -7.01 9.73 -3.81
N LEU A 56 -7.81 8.80 -3.28
CA LEU A 56 -8.77 9.11 -2.21
C LEU A 56 -8.08 9.39 -0.87
N LEU A 57 -6.99 8.68 -0.57
CA LEU A 57 -6.24 8.83 0.69
C LEU A 57 -5.39 10.10 0.70
N MET A 58 -4.79 10.48 -0.43
CA MET A 58 -3.84 11.59 -0.54
C MET A 58 -4.32 12.90 0.10
N PRO A 59 -5.51 13.46 -0.20
CA PRO A 59 -5.95 14.71 0.42
C PRO A 59 -6.10 14.59 1.93
N VAL A 60 -6.62 13.45 2.43
CA VAL A 60 -6.76 13.21 3.87
C VAL A 60 -5.41 13.12 4.56
N TRP A 61 -4.47 12.38 3.95
CA TRP A 61 -3.13 12.20 4.50
C TRP A 61 -2.37 13.53 4.54
N ILE A 62 -2.44 14.35 3.49
CA ILE A 62 -1.82 15.68 3.46
C ILE A 62 -2.41 16.59 4.55
N GLU A 63 -3.74 16.60 4.73
CA GLU A 63 -4.40 17.41 5.74
C GLU A 63 -4.06 16.97 7.18
N CYS A 64 -3.93 15.65 7.40
CA CYS A 64 -3.47 15.09 8.68
C CYS A 64 -1.96 15.25 8.91
N SER A 65 -1.20 15.75 7.94
CA SER A 65 0.25 15.90 8.05
C SER A 65 0.63 17.29 8.54
N SER A 66 1.62 17.37 9.42
CA SER A 66 2.34 18.63 9.65
C SER A 66 3.00 19.11 8.35
N GLU A 67 3.21 20.43 8.22
CA GLU A 67 3.75 21.06 6.99
C GLU A 67 5.03 20.39 6.50
N ASN A 68 5.94 20.03 7.42
CA ASN A 68 7.21 19.38 7.10
C ASN A 68 7.07 17.94 6.57
N LEU A 69 5.92 17.29 6.79
CA LEU A 69 5.68 15.88 6.45
C LEU A 69 4.71 15.70 5.27
N GLN A 70 4.05 16.76 4.78
CA GLN A 70 3.13 16.68 3.64
C GLN A 70 3.80 16.13 2.38
N CYS A 71 5.09 16.43 2.17
CA CYS A 71 5.87 15.88 1.06
C CYS A 71 5.94 14.35 1.12
N LEU A 72 6.10 13.77 2.32
CA LEU A 72 6.12 12.31 2.48
C LEU A 72 4.74 11.69 2.22
N ALA A 73 3.65 12.33 2.66
CA ALA A 73 2.29 11.90 2.34
C ALA A 73 2.03 11.90 0.82
N PHE A 74 2.47 12.96 0.13
CA PHE A 74 2.39 13.05 -1.33
C PHE A 74 3.22 11.97 -2.02
N LEU A 75 4.47 11.75 -1.58
CA LEU A 75 5.34 10.70 -2.14
C LEU A 75 4.79 9.30 -1.87
N ALA A 76 4.19 9.06 -0.70
CA ALA A 76 3.57 7.78 -0.35
C ALA A 76 2.44 7.42 -1.33
N CYS A 77 1.46 8.31 -1.48
CA CYS A 77 0.34 8.10 -2.40
C CYS A 77 0.76 8.15 -3.87
N GLY A 78 1.62 9.11 -4.24
CA GLY A 78 2.12 9.26 -5.61
C GLY A 78 2.91 8.03 -6.07
N GLY A 79 3.80 7.51 -5.21
CA GLY A 79 4.54 6.27 -5.46
C GLY A 79 3.60 5.09 -5.73
N LEU A 80 2.54 4.95 -4.91
CA LEU A 80 1.54 3.88 -5.10
C LEU A 80 0.73 4.05 -6.41
N MET A 81 0.45 5.28 -6.82
CA MET A 81 -0.18 5.54 -8.13
C MET A 81 0.74 5.11 -9.29
N PHE A 82 2.05 5.38 -9.20
CA PHE A 82 3.03 4.90 -10.20
C PHE A 82 3.12 3.37 -10.25
N VAL A 83 3.01 2.70 -9.10
CA VAL A 83 2.91 1.23 -9.04
C VAL A 83 1.72 0.73 -9.86
N GLY A 84 0.57 1.40 -9.77
CA GLY A 84 -0.62 1.06 -10.55
C GLY A 84 -0.54 1.39 -12.05
N THR A 85 0.25 2.40 -12.46
CA THR A 85 0.47 2.71 -13.88
C THR A 85 1.53 1.82 -14.54
N ALA A 86 2.39 1.16 -13.75
CA ALA A 86 3.39 0.21 -14.20
C ALA A 86 3.10 -1.23 -13.71
N PRO A 87 1.97 -1.86 -14.08
CA PRO A 87 1.61 -3.19 -13.59
C PRO A 87 2.44 -4.33 -14.18
N LEU A 88 3.05 -4.16 -15.36
CA LEU A 88 3.89 -5.17 -16.01
C LEU A 88 5.33 -5.13 -15.47
N PHE A 89 5.49 -5.22 -14.15
CA PHE A 89 6.79 -5.06 -13.47
C PHE A 89 7.84 -6.14 -13.77
N LYS A 90 7.51 -7.18 -14.55
CA LYS A 90 8.46 -8.16 -15.08
C LYS A 90 9.07 -7.75 -16.43
N GLU A 91 8.55 -6.70 -17.07
CA GLU A 91 9.13 -6.08 -18.27
C GLU A 91 10.15 -5.00 -17.88
N GLU A 92 11.23 -4.85 -18.67
CA GLU A 92 12.40 -4.06 -18.26
C GLU A 92 12.07 -2.61 -17.87
N PHE A 93 11.30 -1.90 -18.70
CA PHE A 93 10.98 -0.50 -18.44
C PHE A 93 10.02 -0.34 -17.25
N GLN A 94 8.91 -1.07 -17.26
CA GLN A 94 7.91 -0.97 -16.19
C GLN A 94 8.45 -1.50 -14.85
N SER A 95 9.38 -2.46 -14.86
CA SER A 95 10.09 -2.93 -13.67
C SER A 95 10.74 -1.76 -12.93
N LYS A 96 11.51 -0.92 -13.63
CA LYS A 96 12.19 0.23 -13.01
C LYS A 96 11.20 1.21 -12.38
N VAL A 97 10.13 1.55 -13.11
CA VAL A 97 9.08 2.48 -12.61
C VAL A 97 8.34 1.88 -11.42
N HIS A 98 7.95 0.60 -11.51
CA HIS A 98 7.22 -0.09 -10.47
C HIS A 98 8.03 -0.20 -9.18
N TYR A 99 9.28 -0.70 -9.26
CA TYR A 99 10.12 -0.85 -8.08
C TYR A 99 10.48 0.51 -7.47
N ALA A 100 10.77 1.53 -8.29
CA ALA A 100 11.00 2.88 -7.77
C ALA A 100 9.75 3.42 -7.05
N GLY A 101 8.57 3.27 -7.65
CA GLY A 101 7.29 3.65 -7.04
C GLY A 101 7.02 2.92 -5.73
N THR A 102 7.25 1.61 -5.68
CA THR A 102 7.08 0.79 -4.47
C THR A 102 8.04 1.21 -3.36
N VAL A 103 9.32 1.44 -3.68
CA VAL A 103 10.32 1.87 -2.70
C VAL A 103 10.00 3.26 -2.17
N ILE A 104 9.67 4.22 -3.04
CA ILE A 104 9.27 5.57 -2.64
C ILE A 104 8.01 5.52 -1.77
N ALA A 105 6.98 4.76 -2.19
CA ALA A 105 5.74 4.65 -1.45
C ALA A 105 5.96 4.07 -0.04
N GLY A 106 6.72 2.98 0.04
CA GLY A 106 7.04 2.31 1.30
C GLY A 106 7.89 3.18 2.22
N LEU A 107 9.02 3.71 1.73
CA LEU A 107 9.92 4.54 2.55
C LEU A 107 9.24 5.82 3.02
N ALA A 108 8.52 6.51 2.14
CA ALA A 108 7.81 7.73 2.51
C ALA A 108 6.74 7.44 3.57
N THR A 109 6.00 6.33 3.44
CA THR A 109 5.04 5.89 4.46
C THR A 109 5.71 5.67 5.81
N ILE A 110 6.78 4.86 5.86
CA ILE A 110 7.43 4.52 7.12
C ILE A 110 8.11 5.72 7.76
N LEU A 111 8.79 6.56 6.96
CA LEU A 111 9.37 7.80 7.44
C LEU A 111 8.29 8.75 7.99
N TRP A 112 7.17 8.90 7.29
CA TRP A 112 6.07 9.73 7.77
C TRP A 112 5.55 9.23 9.11
N VAL A 113 5.28 7.93 9.24
CA VAL A 113 4.77 7.33 10.49
C VAL A 113 5.75 7.51 11.65
N CYS A 114 7.06 7.29 11.41
CA CYS A 114 8.09 7.48 12.42
C CYS A 114 8.26 8.94 12.84
N LEU A 115 8.30 9.87 11.87
CA LEU A 115 8.47 11.30 12.13
C LEU A 115 7.22 11.95 12.74
N SER A 116 6.04 11.37 12.53
CA SER A 116 4.80 11.71 13.23
C SER A 116 4.74 11.14 14.67
N GLY A 117 5.83 10.58 15.20
CA GLY A 117 5.90 10.05 16.57
C GLY A 117 5.32 8.65 16.76
N MET A 118 4.81 8.01 15.70
CA MET A 118 4.16 6.70 15.74
C MET A 118 5.10 5.55 15.36
N TRP A 119 6.40 5.67 15.69
CA TRP A 119 7.43 4.67 15.36
C TRP A 119 7.13 3.26 15.87
N TYR A 120 6.30 3.13 16.91
CA TYR A 120 5.85 1.85 17.44
C TYR A 120 4.99 1.06 16.44
N LEU A 121 4.30 1.72 15.50
CA LEU A 121 3.49 1.04 14.48
C LEU A 121 4.34 0.16 13.56
N PRO A 122 5.37 0.67 12.85
CA PRO A 122 6.25 -0.19 12.05
C PRO A 122 7.05 -1.16 12.93
N ALA A 123 7.45 -0.75 14.15
CA ALA A 123 8.15 -1.63 15.07
C ALA A 123 7.32 -2.85 15.50
N VAL A 124 5.99 -2.80 15.43
CA VAL A 124 5.10 -3.94 15.71
C VAL A 124 4.67 -4.65 14.42
N ALA A 125 4.29 -3.90 13.38
CA ALA A 125 3.73 -4.45 12.15
C ALA A 125 4.73 -5.33 11.38
N PHE A 126 5.99 -4.90 11.24
CA PHE A 126 7.00 -5.67 10.52
C PHE A 126 7.40 -6.97 11.24
N PRO A 127 7.62 -7.00 12.57
CA PRO A 127 7.83 -8.26 13.28
C PRO A 127 6.66 -9.24 13.16
N ILE A 128 5.41 -8.75 13.23
CA ILE A 128 4.23 -9.61 12.98
C ILE A 128 4.29 -10.21 11.56
N ALA A 129 4.60 -9.39 10.54
CA ALA A 129 4.79 -9.87 9.19
C ALA A 129 5.90 -10.92 9.07
N VAL A 130 7.01 -10.76 9.80
CA VAL A 130 8.11 -11.74 9.88
C VAL A 130 7.64 -13.06 10.51
N VAL A 131 6.90 -13.01 11.63
CA VAL A 131 6.38 -14.22 12.28
C VAL A 131 5.43 -14.98 11.34
N ILE A 132 4.54 -14.27 10.65
CA ILE A 132 3.63 -14.87 9.66
C ILE A 132 4.42 -15.43 8.48
N MET A 133 5.45 -14.73 8.02
CA MET A 133 6.36 -15.17 6.96
C MET A 133 7.01 -16.51 7.28
N LEU A 134 7.45 -16.75 8.53
CA LEU A 134 8.08 -18.03 8.91
C LEU A 134 7.16 -19.23 8.63
N ARG A 135 5.84 -19.03 8.64
CA ARG A 135 4.83 -20.06 8.34
C ARG A 135 4.47 -20.15 6.86
N TYR A 136 4.30 -19.02 6.16
CA TYR A 136 3.73 -19.00 4.80
C TYR A 136 4.74 -18.76 3.67
N ARG A 137 6.00 -18.44 3.97
CA ARG A 137 7.12 -18.17 3.03
C ARG A 137 6.89 -17.06 1.98
N LYS A 138 5.76 -16.35 2.01
CA LYS A 138 5.42 -15.23 1.12
C LYS A 138 5.79 -13.88 1.74
N TRP A 139 7.09 -13.69 1.99
CA TRP A 139 7.58 -12.57 2.80
C TRP A 139 7.18 -11.18 2.27
N LEU A 140 7.29 -10.98 0.95
CA LEU A 140 7.05 -9.69 0.34
C LEU A 140 5.59 -9.24 0.47
N PHE A 141 4.63 -10.14 0.24
CA PHE A 141 3.20 -9.87 0.46
C PHE A 141 2.92 -9.40 1.90
N TRP A 142 3.46 -10.08 2.91
CA TRP A 142 3.23 -9.71 4.31
C TRP A 142 3.92 -8.39 4.68
N ALA A 143 5.09 -8.09 4.10
CA ALA A 143 5.75 -6.80 4.26
C ALA A 143 4.93 -5.66 3.65
N GLU A 144 4.32 -5.87 2.47
CA GLU A 144 3.40 -4.91 1.85
C GLU A 144 2.15 -4.70 2.73
N MET A 145 1.57 -5.78 3.28
CA MET A 145 0.43 -5.66 4.19
C MET A 145 0.78 -4.87 5.46
N ALA A 146 1.98 -5.07 6.00
CA ALA A 146 2.48 -4.28 7.13
C ALA A 146 2.61 -2.79 6.77
N ALA A 147 3.15 -2.47 5.60
CA ALA A 147 3.26 -1.09 5.13
C ALA A 147 1.88 -0.43 4.93
N PHE A 148 0.92 -1.13 4.32
CA PHE A 148 -0.47 -0.65 4.22
C PHE A 148 -1.11 -0.47 5.60
N ALA A 149 -0.91 -1.41 6.52
CA ALA A 149 -1.41 -1.28 7.88
C ALA A 149 -0.82 -0.05 8.59
N CYS A 150 0.49 0.19 8.47
CA CYS A 150 1.13 1.40 9.00
C CYS A 150 0.53 2.68 8.40
N ALA A 151 0.31 2.72 7.08
CA ALA A 151 -0.29 3.87 6.41
C ALA A 151 -1.69 4.18 6.95
N TYR A 152 -2.62 3.21 6.88
CA TYR A 152 -4.01 3.45 7.26
C TYR A 152 -4.17 3.67 8.76
N VAL A 153 -3.51 2.88 9.61
CA VAL A 153 -3.59 3.06 11.06
C VAL A 153 -2.94 4.39 11.47
N GLY A 154 -1.78 4.74 10.91
CA GLY A 154 -1.10 6.00 11.21
C GLY A 154 -1.94 7.22 10.83
N VAL A 155 -2.52 7.22 9.62
CA VAL A 155 -3.43 8.31 9.18
C VAL A 155 -4.68 8.37 10.07
N LEU A 156 -5.26 7.24 10.44
CA LEU A 156 -6.47 7.19 11.27
C LEU A 156 -6.24 7.77 12.67
N ILE A 157 -5.11 7.45 13.31
CA ILE A 157 -4.78 7.97 14.65
C ILE A 157 -4.77 9.49 14.62
N ILE A 158 -4.00 10.10 13.72
CA ILE A 158 -3.94 11.56 13.64
C ILE A 158 -5.30 12.14 13.25
N CYS A 159 -6.01 11.51 12.31
CA CYS A 159 -7.31 12.02 11.84
C CYS A 159 -8.40 12.00 12.92
N ILE A 160 -8.31 11.14 13.95
CA ILE A 160 -9.24 11.11 15.08
C ILE A 160 -8.82 12.10 16.19
N ASP A 161 -7.52 12.37 16.30
CA ASP A 161 -6.97 13.32 17.28
C ASP A 161 -7.07 14.80 16.84
N CYS A 162 -7.45 15.07 15.59
CA CYS A 162 -7.75 16.40 15.04
C CYS A 162 -9.22 16.81 15.20
#